data_AF-A0A328BGU7-F1
#
_entry.id   AF-A0A328BGU7-F1
#
_cell.length_a   1.000
_cell.length_b   1.000
_cell.length_c   1.000
_cell.angle_alpha   90.00
_cell.angle_beta   90.00
_cell.angle_gamma   90.00
#
_symmetry.space_group_name_H-M   'P 1'
#
loop_
_entity.id
_entity.type
_entity.pdbx_description
1 polymer ?
#
loop_
_entity_poly.entity_id
_entity_poly.type
_entity_poly.pdbx_seq_one_letter_code
_entity_poly.pdbx_strand_id
1 'polypeptide(L)'
;MSFTGNAWQDDLSVRTATFVARQLQEEPNQDRGLRIEFEVDSHYQALVRMLDLMRSTDQKRYWLDLKRLPVSLNAFTVYHPPSDTGCFLCNDVIPYTPPTPPPPSWHHQLRAELAAAFRLSTWRPLFSPAWRYSTLLLLLLPFAAAWQLRRLFATNFRH
;
A
#
# COMPACT_ATOMS: atom_id res chain seq x y z
N MET A 1 27.45 9.03 13.19
CA MET A 1 28.05 8.51 14.44
C MET A 1 27.42 7.16 14.75
N SER A 2 28.11 6.26 15.46
CA SER A 2 27.60 4.93 15.76
C SER A 2 27.68 4.60 17.26
N PHE A 3 26.76 3.76 17.71
CA PHE A 3 26.76 3.08 18.99
C PHE A 3 27.19 1.64 18.76
N THR A 4 28.24 1.21 19.45
CA THR A 4 28.90 -0.10 19.25
C THR A 4 28.67 -1.05 20.43
N GLY A 5 28.10 -0.57 21.53
CA GLY A 5 28.00 -1.32 22.80
C GLY A 5 29.23 -1.15 23.70
N ASN A 6 30.27 -0.46 23.23
CA ASN A 6 31.40 -0.07 24.07
C ASN A 6 31.06 1.20 24.86
N ALA A 7 30.95 1.07 26.18
CA ALA A 7 30.56 2.15 27.09
C ALA A 7 31.35 3.47 26.89
N TRP A 8 32.64 3.39 26.57
CA TRP A 8 33.46 4.59 26.39
C TRP A 8 33.20 5.29 25.05
N GLN A 9 33.08 4.51 23.97
CA GLN A 9 32.74 5.05 22.65
C GLN A 9 31.30 5.58 22.63
N ASP A 10 30.39 4.87 23.28
CA ASP A 10 29.00 5.25 23.39
C ASP A 10 28.83 6.56 24.20
N ASP A 11 29.62 6.80 25.26
CA ASP A 11 29.59 8.08 26.00
C ASP A 11 30.03 9.26 25.12
N LEU A 12 31.08 9.06 24.32
CA LEU A 12 31.52 10.07 23.35
C LEU A 12 30.43 10.34 22.31
N SER A 13 29.83 9.28 21.75
CA SER A 13 28.72 9.40 20.81
C SER A 13 27.54 10.16 21.41
N VAL A 14 27.18 9.93 22.69
CA VAL A 14 26.12 10.67 23.40
C VAL A 14 26.45 12.16 23.51
N ARG A 15 27.69 12.52 23.89
CA ARG A 15 28.10 13.92 24.03
C ARG A 15 28.09 14.64 22.69
N THR A 16 28.61 14.00 21.65
CA THR A 16 28.58 14.53 20.29
C THR A 16 27.15 14.68 19.78
N ALA A 17 26.30 13.68 20.01
CA ALA A 17 24.87 13.74 19.69
C ALA A 17 24.19 14.93 20.34
N THR A 18 24.44 15.15 21.63
CA THR A 18 23.88 16.26 22.40
C THR A 18 24.32 17.61 21.85
N PHE A 19 25.60 17.74 21.52
CA PHE A 19 26.14 18.96 20.94
C PHE A 19 25.52 19.27 19.58
N VAL A 20 25.48 18.28 18.68
CA VAL A 20 24.93 18.49 17.33
C VAL A 20 23.43 18.70 17.36
N ALA A 21 22.69 18.00 18.23
CA ALA A 21 21.25 18.21 18.41
C ALA A 21 20.92 19.64 18.84
N ARG A 22 21.71 20.22 19.75
CA ARG A 22 21.56 21.64 20.14
C ARG A 22 21.90 22.58 18.99
N GLN A 23 22.99 22.31 18.26
CA GLN A 23 23.38 23.14 17.11
C GLN A 23 22.31 23.12 16.00
N LEU A 24 21.65 21.99 15.77
CA LEU A 24 20.56 21.87 14.80
C LEU A 24 19.34 22.73 15.18
N GLN A 25 19.10 22.97 16.48
CA GLN A 25 18.04 23.88 16.92
C GLN A 25 18.41 25.35 16.74
N GLU A 26 19.68 25.71 16.98
CA GLU A 26 20.15 27.09 16.88
C GLU A 26 20.21 27.59 15.43
N GLU A 27 20.47 26.69 14.46
CA GLU A 27 20.64 27.02 13.05
C GLU A 27 19.63 26.30 12.14
N PRO A 28 18.31 26.57 12.25
CA PRO A 28 17.27 25.82 11.53
C PRO A 28 17.29 26.00 10.01
N ASN A 29 17.99 27.03 9.50
CA ASN A 29 18.07 27.34 8.06
C ASN A 29 19.24 26.66 7.35
N GLN A 30 20.11 25.96 8.07
CA GLN A 30 21.20 25.21 7.44
C GLN A 30 20.75 23.78 7.16
N ASP A 31 21.02 23.28 5.95
CA ASP A 31 20.73 21.89 5.57
C ASP A 31 21.70 20.94 6.28
N ARG A 32 21.37 20.58 7.51
CA ARG A 32 22.17 19.75 8.38
C ARG A 32 21.30 18.64 8.98
N GLY A 33 21.91 17.48 9.13
CA GLY A 33 21.26 16.32 9.71
C GLY A 33 22.19 15.60 10.67
N LEU A 34 21.57 14.90 11.61
CA LEU A 34 22.22 14.02 12.55
C LEU A 34 21.82 12.58 12.24
N ARG A 35 22.79 11.76 11.84
CA ARG A 35 22.61 10.32 11.67
C ARG A 35 23.32 9.56 12.78
N ILE A 36 22.52 8.81 13.53
CA ILE A 36 22.94 7.93 14.61
C ILE A 36 22.69 6.51 14.16
N GLU A 37 23.72 5.68 14.16
CA GLU A 37 23.64 4.26 13.81
C GLU A 37 23.80 3.40 15.06
N PHE A 38 23.01 2.34 15.15
CA PHE A 38 23.01 1.39 16.25
C PHE A 38 23.50 0.05 15.69
N GLU A 39 24.74 -0.30 16.00
CA GLU A 39 25.34 -1.57 15.57
C GLU A 39 24.72 -2.76 16.31
N VAL A 40 25.01 -3.97 15.84
CA VAL A 40 24.40 -5.22 16.33
C VAL A 40 24.64 -5.41 17.82
N ASP A 41 25.81 -5.00 18.32
CA ASP A 41 26.20 -5.13 19.74
C ASP A 41 25.72 -3.95 20.60
N SER A 42 25.03 -2.97 20.02
CA SER A 42 24.52 -1.82 20.75
C SER A 42 23.35 -2.17 21.68
N HIS A 43 23.31 -1.52 22.85
CA HIS A 43 22.23 -1.73 23.81
C HIS A 43 20.98 -0.95 23.43
N TYR A 44 19.80 -1.56 23.60
CA TYR A 44 18.50 -0.88 23.44
C TYR A 44 18.39 0.41 24.26
N GLN A 45 19.03 0.45 25.44
CA GLN A 45 19.11 1.63 26.28
C GLN A 45 19.71 2.85 25.55
N ALA A 46 20.66 2.65 24.63
CA ALA A 46 21.24 3.73 23.84
C ALA A 46 20.18 4.35 22.91
N LEU A 47 19.34 3.54 22.27
CA LEU A 47 18.25 4.02 21.43
C LEU A 47 17.25 4.84 22.25
N VAL A 48 16.80 4.32 23.40
CA VAL A 48 15.88 5.04 24.29
C VAL A 48 16.48 6.37 24.72
N ARG A 49 17.76 6.39 25.10
CA ARG A 49 18.47 7.61 25.51
C ARG A 49 18.54 8.64 24.38
N MET A 50 18.73 8.21 23.13
CA MET A 50 18.71 9.12 21.98
C MET A 50 17.31 9.66 21.68
N LEU A 51 16.26 8.86 21.86
CA LEU A 51 14.87 9.34 21.73
C LEU A 51 14.52 10.36 22.82
N ASP A 52 14.94 10.11 24.06
CA ASP A 52 14.81 11.07 25.16
C ASP A 52 15.61 12.35 24.89
N LEU A 53 16.80 12.23 24.29
CA LEU A 53 17.59 13.38 23.86
C LEU A 53 16.80 14.22 22.83
N MET A 54 16.27 13.61 21.77
CA MET A 54 15.46 14.31 20.76
C MET A 54 14.27 15.03 21.39
N ARG A 55 13.60 14.39 22.36
CA ARG A 55 12.50 15.00 23.12
C ARG A 55 12.99 16.18 23.98
N SER A 56 14.13 16.05 24.64
CA SER A 56 14.68 17.10 25.51
C SER A 56 15.15 18.33 24.73
N THR A 57 15.59 18.14 23.48
CA THR A 57 16.04 19.20 22.57
C THR A 57 14.94 19.62 21.60
N ASP A 58 13.65 19.53 21.97
CA ASP A 58 12.45 19.83 21.16
C ASP A 58 12.57 19.49 19.66
N GLN A 59 13.29 18.40 19.33
CA GLN A 59 13.60 18.05 17.95
C GLN A 59 12.44 17.22 17.44
N LYS A 60 11.55 17.86 16.68
CA LYS A 60 10.32 17.24 16.17
C LYS A 60 10.54 16.47 14.87
N ARG A 61 11.65 16.76 14.18
CA ARG A 61 11.97 16.26 12.84
C ARG A 61 13.03 15.18 12.93
N TYR A 62 12.58 13.97 13.26
CA TYR A 62 13.41 12.77 13.24
C TYR A 62 12.61 11.54 12.81
N TRP A 63 13.31 10.55 12.29
CA TRP A 63 12.75 9.25 11.92
C TRP A 63 13.71 8.13 12.28
N LEU A 64 13.12 6.97 12.58
CA LEU A 64 13.84 5.74 12.84
C LEU A 64 13.72 4.82 11.61
N ASP A 65 14.86 4.50 11.00
CA ASP A 65 14.96 3.50 9.93
C ASP A 65 15.29 2.14 10.56
N LEU A 66 14.28 1.27 10.55
CA LEU A 66 14.36 -0.13 10.98
C LEU A 66 14.50 -1.11 9.82
N LYS A 67 14.38 -0.63 8.56
CA LYS A 67 14.37 -1.47 7.36
C LYS A 67 15.79 -1.91 6.97
N ARG A 68 16.80 -1.09 7.31
CA ARG A 68 18.21 -1.35 7.04
C ARG A 68 18.97 -1.59 8.35
N LEU A 69 19.90 -2.54 8.32
CA LEU A 69 20.88 -2.76 9.38
C LEU A 69 22.19 -2.07 8.97
N PRO A 70 22.90 -1.38 9.89
CA PRO A 70 22.52 -1.12 11.27
C PRO A 70 21.32 -0.16 11.38
N VAL A 71 20.49 -0.34 12.42
CA VAL A 71 19.32 0.50 12.68
C VAL A 71 19.79 1.94 12.80
N SER A 72 19.10 2.90 12.17
CA SER A 72 19.54 4.30 12.20
C SER A 72 18.45 5.28 12.62
N LEU A 73 18.79 6.16 13.55
CA LEU A 73 17.99 7.32 13.94
C LEU A 73 18.55 8.54 13.24
N ASN A 74 17.71 9.19 12.45
CA ASN A 74 18.09 10.34 11.64
C ASN A 74 17.26 11.55 12.07
N ALA A 75 17.90 12.65 12.43
CA ALA A 75 17.26 13.93 12.70
C ALA A 75 17.72 14.97 11.66
N PHE A 76 16.86 15.91 11.29
CA PHE A 76 17.15 16.84 10.19
C PHE A 76 16.47 18.20 10.38
N THR A 77 17.07 19.26 9.85
CA THR A 77 16.44 20.58 9.76
C THR A 77 15.47 20.65 8.58
N VAL A 78 15.87 20.13 7.41
CA VAL A 78 15.07 20.08 6.18
C VAL A 78 14.70 18.63 5.85
N TYR A 79 13.41 18.36 5.66
CA TYR A 79 12.92 17.01 5.38
C TYR A 79 13.03 16.70 3.89
N HIS A 80 13.80 15.66 3.56
CA HIS A 80 13.72 14.99 2.26
C HIS A 80 13.10 13.60 2.51
N PRO A 81 11.83 13.37 2.11
CA PRO A 81 11.19 12.08 2.30
C PRO A 81 11.99 10.99 1.59
N PRO A 82 12.33 9.88 2.26
CA PRO A 82 12.83 8.68 1.61
C PRO A 82 11.74 8.15 0.67
N SER A 83 12.11 7.79 -0.56
CA SER A 83 11.15 7.28 -1.57
C SER A 83 10.56 5.91 -1.23
N ASP A 84 10.98 5.29 -0.12
CA ASP A 84 10.69 3.91 0.23
C ASP A 84 9.92 3.79 1.55
N THR A 85 8.74 3.21 1.48
CA THR A 85 7.77 2.93 2.55
C THR A 85 8.33 2.05 3.68
N GLY A 86 9.01 2.67 4.64
CA GLY A 86 9.50 1.99 5.86
C GLY A 86 9.93 2.92 6.99
N CYS A 87 9.48 4.18 6.97
CA CYS A 87 9.98 5.26 7.80
C CYS A 87 8.96 5.60 8.89
N PHE A 88 9.33 5.48 10.17
CA PHE A 88 8.49 6.01 11.26
C PHE A 88 8.93 7.43 11.59
N LEU A 89 8.19 8.44 11.12
CA LEU A 89 8.37 9.83 11.55
C LEU A 89 7.61 10.08 12.85
N CYS A 90 8.25 10.79 13.77
CA CYS A 90 7.54 11.31 14.93
C CYS A 90 6.57 12.41 14.46
N ASN A 91 5.30 12.32 14.86
CA ASN A 91 4.20 13.21 14.48
C ASN A 91 3.59 13.01 13.07
N ASP A 92 4.03 12.01 12.31
CA ASP A 92 3.26 11.53 11.16
C ASP A 92 2.18 10.58 11.67
N VAL A 93 0.95 11.09 11.76
CA VAL A 93 -0.24 10.23 11.67
C VAL A 93 -0.24 9.70 10.25
N ILE A 94 0.47 8.61 9.98
CA ILE A 94 0.40 7.92 8.69
C ILE A 94 -1.07 7.51 8.56
N PRO A 95 -1.87 8.14 7.68
CA PRO A 95 -3.21 7.65 7.44
C PRO A 95 -3.02 6.23 6.92
N TYR A 96 -3.59 5.25 7.61
CA TYR A 96 -3.62 3.88 7.12
C TYR A 96 -4.28 3.91 5.75
N THR A 97 -3.46 3.92 4.70
CA THR A 97 -3.89 3.68 3.35
C THR A 97 -3.89 2.17 3.21
N PRO A 98 -5.07 1.52 3.20
CA PRO A 98 -5.12 0.09 2.98
C PRO A 98 -4.34 -0.23 1.71
N PRO A 99 -3.53 -1.29 1.71
CA PRO A 99 -2.75 -1.66 0.53
C PRO A 99 -3.68 -1.74 -0.67
N THR A 100 -3.31 -1.06 -1.76
CA THR A 100 -4.05 -1.09 -3.01
C THR A 100 -4.28 -2.55 -3.37
N PRO A 101 -5.54 -3.02 -3.47
CA PRO A 101 -5.80 -4.42 -3.71
C PRO A 101 -5.09 -4.84 -5.01
N PRO A 102 -4.47 -6.03 -5.04
CA PRO A 102 -3.84 -6.51 -6.25
C PRO A 102 -4.86 -6.53 -7.39
N PRO A 103 -4.43 -6.27 -8.65
CA PRO A 103 -5.34 -6.27 -9.78
C PRO A 103 -6.10 -7.61 -9.80
N PRO A 104 -7.43 -7.60 -9.96
CA PRO A 104 -8.23 -8.81 -9.91
C PRO A 104 -7.75 -9.76 -11.00
N SER A 105 -7.66 -11.05 -10.67
CA SER A 105 -7.29 -12.08 -11.65
C SER A 105 -8.28 -12.08 -12.82
N TRP A 106 -7.81 -12.52 -13.99
CA TRP A 106 -8.61 -12.54 -15.23
C TRP A 106 -9.96 -13.28 -15.06
N HIS A 107 -9.99 -14.32 -14.22
CA HIS A 107 -11.21 -15.03 -13.87
C HIS A 107 -12.22 -14.17 -13.11
N HIS A 108 -11.75 -13.31 -12.20
CA HIS A 108 -12.60 -12.38 -11.47
C HIS A 108 -13.15 -11.28 -12.39
N GLN A 109 -12.34 -10.80 -13.34
CA GLN A 109 -12.80 -9.87 -14.36
C GLN A 109 -13.87 -10.50 -15.26
N LEU A 110 -13.63 -11.72 -15.76
CA LEU A 110 -14.64 -12.44 -16.56
C LEU A 110 -15.94 -12.68 -15.81
N ARG A 111 -15.89 -13.07 -14.54
CA ARG A 111 -17.10 -13.24 -13.72
C ARG A 111 -17.85 -11.94 -13.51
N ALA A 112 -17.14 -10.83 -13.31
CA ALA A 112 -17.75 -9.52 -13.16
C ALA A 112 -18.44 -9.07 -14.47
N GLU A 113 -17.79 -9.26 -15.61
CA GLU A 113 -18.35 -8.94 -16.93
C GLU A 113 -19.56 -9.83 -17.27
N LEU A 114 -19.47 -11.14 -17.00
CA LEU A 114 -20.61 -12.05 -17.17
C LEU A 114 -21.77 -11.66 -16.24
N ALA A 115 -21.50 -11.34 -14.98
CA ALA A 115 -22.53 -10.90 -14.05
C ALA A 115 -23.17 -9.56 -14.47
N ALA A 116 -22.41 -8.67 -15.10
CA ALA A 116 -22.92 -7.42 -15.66
C ALA A 116 -23.77 -7.66 -16.92
N ALA A 117 -23.36 -8.58 -17.80
CA ALA A 117 -24.11 -8.95 -19.00
C ALA A 117 -25.42 -9.68 -18.68
N PHE A 118 -25.43 -10.54 -17.66
CA PHE A 118 -26.62 -11.28 -17.19
C PHE A 118 -27.46 -10.51 -16.16
N ARG A 119 -27.12 -9.25 -15.87
CA ARG A 119 -27.90 -8.43 -14.95
C ARG A 119 -29.27 -8.15 -15.57
N LEU A 120 -30.34 -8.57 -14.89
CA LEU A 120 -31.74 -8.38 -15.33
C LEU A 120 -32.08 -6.93 -15.72
N SER A 121 -31.38 -5.94 -15.16
CA SER A 121 -31.51 -4.52 -15.54
C SER A 121 -31.17 -4.26 -17.01
N THR A 122 -30.20 -4.96 -17.56
CA THR A 122 -29.73 -4.84 -18.95
C THR A 122 -30.78 -5.36 -19.95
N TRP A 123 -31.62 -6.31 -19.51
CA TRP A 123 -32.63 -6.97 -20.34
C TRP A 123 -34.03 -6.33 -20.20
N ARG A 124 -34.26 -5.45 -19.22
CA ARG A 124 -35.52 -4.70 -19.07
C ARG A 124 -36.03 -3.99 -20.34
N PRO A 125 -35.20 -3.33 -21.18
CA PRO A 125 -35.72 -2.65 -22.37
C PRO A 125 -36.26 -3.62 -23.43
N LEU A 126 -35.80 -4.88 -23.47
CA LEU A 126 -36.29 -5.89 -24.41
C LEU A 126 -37.72 -6.34 -24.09
N PHE A 127 -38.15 -6.23 -22.83
CA PHE A 127 -39.52 -6.55 -22.40
C PHE A 127 -40.44 -5.33 -22.42
N SER A 128 -40.00 -4.20 -22.97
CA SER A 128 -40.86 -3.03 -23.15
C SER A 128 -41.89 -3.28 -24.26
N PRO A 129 -43.11 -2.70 -24.15
CA PRO A 129 -44.23 -3.01 -25.05
C PRO A 129 -43.96 -2.68 -26.53
N ALA A 130 -43.02 -1.76 -26.82
CA ALA A 130 -42.62 -1.42 -28.17
C ALA A 130 -41.84 -2.55 -28.90
N TRP A 131 -41.18 -3.44 -28.15
CA TRP A 131 -40.27 -4.45 -28.71
C TRP A 131 -40.82 -5.89 -28.63
N ARG A 132 -42.07 -6.05 -28.16
CA ARG A 132 -42.68 -7.36 -27.90
C ARG A 132 -42.77 -8.26 -29.15
N TYR A 133 -43.14 -7.70 -30.31
CA TYR A 133 -43.24 -8.48 -31.55
C TYR A 133 -41.87 -8.83 -32.14
N SER A 134 -40.93 -7.89 -32.10
CA SER A 134 -39.56 -8.11 -32.59
C SER A 134 -38.82 -9.14 -31.74
N THR A 135 -38.97 -9.10 -30.41
CA THR A 135 -38.39 -10.10 -29.50
C THR A 135 -39.03 -11.48 -29.66
N LEU A 136 -40.34 -11.55 -29.88
CA LEU A 136 -41.01 -12.82 -30.20
C LEU A 136 -40.53 -13.43 -31.52
N LEU A 137 -40.34 -12.62 -32.57
CA LEU A 137 -39.76 -13.10 -33.83
C LEU A 137 -38.32 -13.60 -33.65
N LEU A 138 -37.53 -12.89 -32.85
CA LEU A 138 -36.15 -13.28 -32.52
C LEU A 138 -36.09 -14.59 -31.71
N LEU A 139 -37.11 -14.88 -30.90
CA LEU A 139 -37.25 -16.15 -30.17
C LEU A 139 -37.84 -17.28 -31.03
N LEU A 140 -38.67 -16.96 -32.02
CA LEU A 140 -39.25 -17.95 -32.93
C LEU A 140 -38.21 -18.57 -33.86
N LEU A 141 -37.19 -17.82 -34.27
CA LEU A 141 -36.09 -18.32 -35.10
C LEU A 141 -35.31 -19.48 -34.47
N PRO A 142 -34.75 -19.36 -33.25
CA PRO A 142 -34.06 -20.47 -32.59
C PRO A 142 -35.03 -21.58 -32.21
N PHE A 143 -36.29 -21.27 -31.90
CA PHE A 143 -37.29 -22.30 -31.62
C PHE A 143 -37.62 -23.14 -32.85
N ALA A 144 -37.79 -22.51 -34.02
CA ALA A 144 -38.02 -23.19 -35.29
C ALA A 144 -36.78 -24.01 -35.71
N ALA A 145 -35.58 -23.46 -35.53
CA ALA A 145 -34.33 -24.17 -35.80
C ALA A 145 -34.16 -25.39 -34.87
N ALA A 146 -34.41 -25.24 -33.57
CA ALA A 146 -34.38 -26.33 -32.59
C ALA A 146 -35.45 -27.39 -32.87
N TRP A 147 -36.62 -26.97 -33.33
CA TRP A 147 -37.69 -27.86 -33.76
C TRP A 147 -37.30 -28.67 -35.00
N GLN A 148 -36.72 -28.02 -36.01
CA GLN A 148 -36.23 -28.70 -37.21
C GLN A 148 -35.08 -29.66 -36.89
N LEU A 149 -34.14 -29.26 -36.03
CA LEU A 149 -33.07 -30.13 -35.54
C LEU A 149 -33.65 -31.36 -34.84
N ARG A 150 -34.59 -31.17 -33.89
CA ARG A 150 -35.28 -32.29 -33.23
C ARG A 150 -35.99 -33.20 -34.20
N ARG A 151 -36.67 -32.66 -35.21
CA ARG A 151 -37.35 -33.43 -36.24
C ARG A 151 -36.35 -34.27 -37.06
N LEU A 152 -35.23 -33.68 -37.48
CA LEU A 152 -34.18 -34.36 -38.24
C LEU A 152 -33.49 -35.46 -37.42
N PHE A 153 -33.24 -35.21 -36.13
CA PHE A 153 -32.73 -36.24 -35.23
C PHE A 153 -33.73 -37.38 -35.03
N ALA A 154 -35.03 -37.08 -34.88
CA ALA A 154 -36.06 -38.10 -34.74
C ALA A 154 -36.24 -38.97 -36.00
N THR A 155 -35.99 -38.43 -37.20
CA THR A 155 -36.02 -39.21 -38.45
C THR A 155 -34.75 -40.02 -38.69
N ASN A 156 -33.58 -39.50 -38.30
CA ASN A 156 -32.30 -40.20 -38.48
C ASN A 156 -32.09 -41.38 -37.52
N PHE A 157 -32.75 -41.39 -36.35
CA PHE A 157 -32.68 -42.50 -35.39
C PHE A 157 -33.66 -43.66 -35.69
N ARG A 158 -34.37 -43.65 -36.83
CA ARG A 158 -35.31 -44.72 -37.24
C ARG A 158 -34.78 -45.66 -38.34
N HIS A 159 -33.48 -45.61 -38.65
CA HIS A 159 -32.81 -46.59 -39.50
C HIS A 159 -31.75 -47.37 -38.71
#